data_AF-A0A523ITU2-F1
#
_entry.id   AF-A0A523ITU2-F1
#
_cell.length_a   1.000
_cell.length_b   1.000
_cell.length_c   1.000
_cell.angle_alpha   90.00
_cell.angle_beta   90.00
_cell.angle_gamma   90.00
#
_symmetry.space_group_name_H-M   'P 1'
#
loop_
_entity.id
_entity.type
_entity.pdbx_description
1 polymer ?
#
loop_
_entity_poly.entity_id
_entity_poly.type
_entity_poly.pdbx_seq_one_letter_code
_entity_poly.pdbx_strand_id
1 'polypeptide(L)'
;MVWAAWSQAAETAGPVVDSQAWQARFEAWVETALVQDQLDEAAANLPEFDRATIHRLLNELVMKRVLSQRDEPSLEVDVVPPVRARGLVGVSLTAARHYASGDVDEALRLLEDPALEADSGAAHLRAQLLDERSRYAHPSKKIETIRAYRYALSLAQDSPMARRARLRVGQIFLDLRFFPEAEASLHGLLHDPPTTSAGIAAHISYAEAAYLNDQTDAAIETIVKLDPAALAPDAKRWAVQRMADCLFQLGRFPGA
;
A
#
# COMPACT_ATOMS: atom_id res chain seq x y z
N MET A 1 21.09 9.16 -21.11
CA MET A 1 20.42 10.18 -20.27
C MET A 1 19.80 9.58 -19.02
N VAL A 2 19.05 8.46 -19.10
CA VAL A 2 18.40 7.84 -17.92
C VAL A 2 19.38 7.54 -16.78
N TRP A 3 20.54 6.94 -17.07
CA TRP A 3 21.55 6.67 -16.03
C TRP A 3 22.09 7.93 -15.33
N ALA A 4 22.18 9.07 -16.02
CA ALA A 4 22.66 10.30 -15.39
C ALA A 4 21.71 10.82 -14.29
N ALA A 5 20.40 10.73 -14.53
CA ALA A 5 19.39 11.09 -13.53
C ALA A 5 19.43 10.14 -12.32
N TRP A 6 19.61 8.83 -12.56
CA TRP A 6 19.72 7.83 -11.50
C TRP A 6 21.06 7.86 -10.75
N SER A 7 22.14 8.28 -11.40
CA SER A 7 23.44 8.51 -10.77
C SER A 7 23.37 9.71 -9.81
N GLN A 8 22.77 10.82 -10.23
CA GLN A 8 22.54 11.96 -9.34
C GLN A 8 21.58 11.60 -8.20
N ALA A 9 20.60 10.72 -8.49
CA ALA A 9 19.72 10.19 -7.45
C ALA A 9 20.49 9.37 -6.40
N ALA A 10 21.46 8.55 -6.83
CA ALA A 10 22.31 7.75 -5.97
C ALA A 10 23.13 8.59 -4.98
N GLU A 11 23.66 9.74 -5.41
CA GLU A 11 24.43 10.65 -4.55
C GLU A 11 23.60 11.23 -3.39
N THR A 12 22.29 11.37 -3.60
CA THR A 12 21.35 11.85 -2.57
C THR A 12 20.71 10.73 -1.75
N ALA A 13 20.91 9.48 -2.17
CA ALA A 13 20.38 8.31 -1.51
C ALA A 13 21.32 7.97 -0.34
N GLY A 14 20.84 8.12 0.90
CA GLY A 14 21.59 7.78 2.11
C GLY A 14 22.00 6.29 2.19
N PRO A 15 22.50 5.79 3.35
CA PRO A 15 23.05 4.44 3.46
C PRO A 15 22.05 3.32 3.08
N VAL A 16 22.59 2.15 2.71
CA VAL A 16 21.86 0.93 2.29
C VAL A 16 20.81 0.54 3.34
N VAL A 17 19.60 0.23 2.87
CA VAL A 17 18.45 -0.14 3.72
C VAL A 17 18.17 -1.64 3.57
N ASP A 18 17.95 -2.32 4.68
CA ASP A 18 17.45 -3.70 4.71
C ASP A 18 16.10 -3.80 3.97
N SER A 19 15.96 -4.77 3.06
CA SER A 19 14.77 -4.95 2.23
C SER A 19 13.49 -5.11 3.06
N GLN A 20 13.55 -5.77 4.22
CA GLN A 20 12.37 -5.96 5.08
C GLN A 20 11.98 -4.67 5.80
N ALA A 21 12.95 -3.97 6.38
CA ALA A 21 12.73 -2.68 7.02
C ALA A 21 12.26 -1.62 6.01
N TRP A 22 12.77 -1.68 4.78
CA TRP A 22 12.32 -0.84 3.68
C TRP A 22 10.87 -1.15 3.28
N GLN A 23 10.52 -2.42 3.11
CA GLN A 23 9.17 -2.81 2.70
C GLN A 23 8.13 -2.35 3.73
N ALA A 24 8.40 -2.49 5.03
CA ALA A 24 7.51 -1.98 6.07
C ALA A 24 7.33 -0.44 6.02
N ARG A 25 8.41 0.32 5.78
CA ARG A 25 8.34 1.80 5.64
C ARG A 25 7.64 2.23 4.37
N PHE A 26 7.91 1.52 3.28
CA PHE A 26 7.26 1.73 2.00
C PHE A 26 5.76 1.44 2.11
N GLU A 27 5.35 0.34 2.73
CA GLU A 27 3.94 0.04 2.99
C GLU A 27 3.27 1.16 3.78
N ALA A 28 3.88 1.65 4.86
CA ALA A 28 3.34 2.76 5.63
C ALA A 28 3.18 4.03 4.76
N TRP A 29 4.21 4.39 3.99
CA TRP A 29 4.16 5.56 3.09
C TRP A 29 3.08 5.41 2.00
N VAL A 30 3.00 4.24 1.37
CA VAL A 30 1.99 3.93 0.34
C VAL A 30 0.58 4.02 0.95
N GLU A 31 0.39 3.49 2.16
CA GLU A 31 -0.89 3.61 2.85
C GLU A 31 -1.26 5.07 3.15
N THR A 32 -0.31 5.89 3.61
CA THR A 32 -0.55 7.32 3.88
C THR A 32 -0.98 8.04 2.63
N ALA A 33 -0.26 7.78 1.55
CA ALA A 33 -0.44 8.53 0.32
C ALA A 33 -1.67 8.06 -0.47
N LEU A 34 -1.99 6.76 -0.43
CA LEU A 34 -3.26 6.24 -0.96
C LEU A 34 -4.47 6.79 -0.21
N VAL A 35 -4.37 6.93 1.11
CA VAL A 35 -5.40 7.58 1.92
C VAL A 35 -5.53 9.05 1.53
N GLN A 36 -4.42 9.75 1.33
CA GLN A 36 -4.43 11.15 0.93
C GLN A 36 -5.08 11.36 -0.44
N ASP A 37 -4.73 10.52 -1.43
CA ASP A 37 -5.35 10.54 -2.77
C ASP A 37 -6.86 10.29 -2.69
N GLN A 38 -7.30 9.34 -1.86
CA GLN A 38 -8.73 9.07 -1.63
C GLN A 38 -9.44 10.27 -0.97
N LEU A 39 -8.78 11.00 -0.08
CA LEU A 39 -9.32 12.21 0.54
C LEU A 39 -9.40 13.38 -0.45
N ASP A 40 -8.40 13.55 -1.30
CA ASP A 40 -8.37 14.61 -2.32
C ASP A 40 -9.41 14.34 -3.43
N GLU A 41 -9.59 13.07 -3.84
CA GLU A 41 -10.68 12.65 -4.74
C GLU A 41 -12.07 12.86 -4.11
N ALA A 42 -12.22 12.61 -2.81
CA ALA A 42 -13.46 12.88 -2.09
C ALA A 42 -13.78 14.38 -1.98
N ALA A 43 -12.75 15.21 -1.73
CA ALA A 43 -12.88 16.66 -1.66
C ALA A 43 -13.30 17.29 -2.99
N ALA A 44 -12.74 16.80 -4.11
CA ALA A 44 -13.08 17.26 -5.45
C ALA A 44 -14.55 16.98 -5.85
N ASN A 45 -15.15 15.94 -5.27
CA ASN A 45 -16.48 15.45 -5.64
C ASN A 45 -17.61 15.85 -4.67
N LEU A 46 -17.31 16.64 -3.63
CA LEU A 46 -18.26 17.01 -2.58
C LEU A 46 -18.12 18.51 -2.22
N PRO A 47 -19.07 19.37 -2.64
CA PRO A 47 -19.00 20.82 -2.41
C PRO A 47 -18.94 21.24 -0.93
N GLU A 48 -19.44 20.39 -0.02
CA GLU A 48 -19.49 20.63 1.43
C GLU A 48 -18.40 19.87 2.21
N PHE A 49 -17.35 19.39 1.54
CA PHE A 49 -16.26 18.67 2.17
C PHE A 49 -15.31 19.64 2.90
N ASP A 50 -15.53 19.81 4.22
CA ASP A 50 -14.63 20.58 5.07
C ASP A 50 -13.37 19.75 5.41
N ARG A 51 -12.38 19.87 4.52
CA ARG A 51 -11.05 19.25 4.63
C ARG A 51 -10.40 19.52 5.99
N ALA A 52 -10.56 20.72 6.55
CA ALA A 52 -9.89 21.12 7.79
C ALA A 52 -10.52 20.44 9.02
N THR A 53 -11.85 20.27 9.03
CA THR A 53 -12.54 19.54 10.11
C THR A 53 -12.24 18.04 10.04
N ILE A 54 -12.15 17.47 8.84
CA ILE A 54 -11.76 16.06 8.65
C ILE A 54 -10.29 15.85 9.08
N HIS A 55 -9.36 16.73 8.70
CA HIS A 55 -7.97 16.73 9.20
C HIS A 55 -7.83 16.91 10.71
N ARG A 56 -8.77 17.59 11.36
CA ARG A 56 -8.75 17.77 12.82
C ARG A 56 -9.24 16.52 13.56
N LEU A 57 -10.38 15.96 13.11
CA LEU A 57 -10.91 14.69 13.63
C LEU A 57 -9.92 13.55 13.41
N LEU A 58 -9.18 13.61 12.30
CA LEU A 58 -8.03 12.76 11.98
C LEU A 58 -7.04 12.69 13.11
N ASN A 59 -6.47 13.85 13.41
CA ASN A 59 -5.43 13.99 14.40
C ASN A 59 -5.95 13.60 15.79
N GLU A 60 -7.21 13.90 16.11
CA GLU A 60 -7.80 13.55 17.41
C GLU A 60 -7.95 12.03 17.61
N LEU A 61 -8.43 11.31 16.59
CA LEU A 61 -8.59 9.85 16.65
C LEU A 61 -7.24 9.13 16.67
N VAL A 62 -6.27 9.61 15.89
CA VAL A 62 -4.88 9.12 15.89
C VAL A 62 -4.26 9.31 17.28
N MET A 63 -4.41 10.48 17.90
CA MET A 63 -3.88 10.74 19.24
C MET A 63 -4.53 9.84 20.30
N LYS A 64 -5.83 9.53 20.20
CA LYS A 64 -6.50 8.59 21.12
C LYS A 64 -5.97 7.16 20.95
N ARG A 65 -5.71 6.70 19.72
CA ARG A 65 -5.10 5.39 19.43
C ARG A 65 -3.67 5.30 20.00
N VAL A 66 -2.85 6.33 19.78
CA VAL A 66 -1.49 6.43 20.32
C VAL A 66 -1.47 6.36 21.85
N LEU A 67 -2.44 7.01 22.52
CA LEU A 67 -2.53 6.98 23.98
C LEU A 67 -3.03 5.62 24.52
N SER A 68 -3.84 4.89 23.76
CA SER A 68 -4.33 3.55 24.14
C SER A 68 -3.30 2.43 23.96
N GLN A 69 -2.27 2.63 23.12
CA GLN A 69 -1.26 1.64 22.75
C GLN A 69 0.04 1.73 23.58
N ARG A 70 0.05 2.53 24.65
CA ARG A 70 1.26 2.97 25.37
C ARG A 70 1.98 1.94 26.26
N ASP A 71 1.73 0.64 26.11
CA ASP A 71 2.36 -0.42 26.92
C ASP A 71 3.35 -1.36 26.20
N GLU A 72 3.68 -1.21 24.90
CA GLU A 72 4.90 -1.80 24.29
C GLU A 72 5.18 -1.23 22.86
N PRO A 73 6.42 -1.28 22.32
CA PRO A 73 6.97 -0.26 21.43
C PRO A 73 6.43 -0.34 20.00
N SER A 74 5.99 0.81 19.46
CA SER A 74 5.46 0.94 18.10
C SER A 74 6.30 1.87 17.22
N LEU A 75 6.31 1.52 15.93
CA LEU A 75 6.86 2.27 14.79
C LEU A 75 6.14 3.62 14.56
N GLU A 76 6.83 4.48 13.80
CA GLU A 76 6.49 5.88 13.54
C GLU A 76 5.16 6.11 12.79
N VAL A 77 4.68 7.33 13.05
CA VAL A 77 3.39 7.96 12.82
C VAL A 77 3.14 8.22 11.34
N ASP A 78 2.09 7.61 10.78
CA ASP A 78 1.08 8.21 9.91
C ASP A 78 0.00 7.15 9.57
N VAL A 79 -1.18 7.59 9.14
CA VAL A 79 -2.37 6.82 8.69
C VAL A 79 -3.35 6.31 9.76
N VAL A 80 -4.47 7.03 9.97
CA VAL A 80 -5.85 6.52 9.74
C VAL A 80 -6.83 7.71 9.55
N PRO A 81 -7.53 7.83 8.40
CA PRO A 81 -8.56 8.84 8.07
C PRO A 81 -9.86 8.75 8.89
N PRO A 82 -10.63 9.84 9.12
CA PRO A 82 -11.95 9.83 9.71
C PRO A 82 -12.92 9.69 8.54
N VAL A 83 -13.31 8.47 8.26
CA VAL A 83 -14.12 8.21 7.09
C VAL A 83 -15.50 8.86 7.29
N ARG A 84 -15.79 9.97 6.58
CA ARG A 84 -17.12 10.10 5.97
C ARG A 84 -17.14 9.04 4.88
N ALA A 85 -17.43 7.81 5.29
CA ALA A 85 -17.46 6.65 4.42
C ALA A 85 -18.60 6.83 3.44
N ARG A 86 -18.27 7.19 2.20
CA ARG A 86 -19.16 6.91 1.09
C ARG A 86 -19.39 5.39 1.08
N GLY A 87 -20.63 4.97 1.27
CA GLY A 87 -21.06 3.57 1.14
C GLY A 87 -21.13 2.76 2.44
N LEU A 88 -20.40 3.10 3.52
CA LEU A 88 -20.52 2.36 4.78
C LEU A 88 -21.61 2.97 5.66
N VAL A 89 -22.71 2.24 5.83
CA VAL A 89 -23.82 2.59 6.72
C VAL A 89 -23.99 1.50 7.78
N GLY A 90 -24.65 1.84 8.89
CA GLY A 90 -24.98 0.86 9.92
C GLY A 90 -23.76 0.14 10.50
N VAL A 91 -23.76 -1.19 10.44
CA VAL A 91 -22.81 -2.08 11.11
C VAL A 91 -21.38 -1.87 10.62
N SER A 92 -21.16 -1.63 9.32
CA SER A 92 -19.81 -1.40 8.76
C SER A 92 -19.15 -0.13 9.27
N LEU A 93 -19.95 0.93 9.50
CA LEU A 93 -19.46 2.17 10.11
C LEU A 93 -19.11 1.97 11.59
N THR A 94 -19.90 1.18 12.31
CA THR A 94 -19.62 0.80 13.69
C THR A 94 -18.31 0.00 13.77
N ALA A 95 -18.11 -0.97 12.88
CA ALA A 95 -16.85 -1.72 12.79
C ALA A 95 -15.64 -0.80 12.54
N ALA A 96 -15.76 0.15 11.59
CA ALA A 96 -14.71 1.13 11.33
C ALA A 96 -14.36 1.99 12.57
N ARG A 97 -15.35 2.30 13.42
CA ARG A 97 -15.12 3.02 14.69
C ARG A 97 -14.38 2.16 15.72
N HIS A 98 -14.76 0.90 15.89
CA HIS A 98 -14.04 -0.03 16.76
C HIS A 98 -12.58 -0.17 16.33
N TYR A 99 -12.36 -0.32 15.02
CA TYR A 99 -11.03 -0.33 14.45
C TYR A 99 -10.25 0.96 14.76
N ALA A 100 -10.85 2.13 14.58
CA ALA A 100 -10.22 3.41 14.89
C ALA A 100 -9.85 3.56 16.38
N SER A 101 -10.60 2.92 17.29
CA SER A 101 -10.26 2.83 18.71
C SER A 101 -9.23 1.75 19.07
N GLY A 102 -8.71 1.01 18.08
CA GLY A 102 -7.73 -0.06 18.27
C GLY A 102 -8.34 -1.43 18.57
N ASP A 103 -9.66 -1.55 18.62
CA ASP A 103 -10.38 -2.81 18.87
C ASP A 103 -10.63 -3.57 17.56
N VAL A 104 -9.55 -4.18 17.04
CA VAL A 104 -9.55 -4.88 15.75
C VAL A 104 -10.42 -6.14 15.80
N ASP A 105 -10.44 -6.85 16.92
CA ASP A 105 -11.20 -8.09 17.06
C ASP A 105 -12.71 -7.84 17.03
N GLU A 106 -13.19 -6.82 17.74
CA GLU A 106 -14.61 -6.45 17.70
C GLU A 106 -15.01 -5.91 16.32
N ALA A 107 -14.15 -5.11 15.69
CA ALA A 107 -14.38 -4.65 14.33
C ALA A 107 -14.54 -5.82 13.34
N LEU A 108 -13.66 -6.84 13.43
CA LEU A 108 -13.77 -8.05 12.62
C LEU A 108 -15.05 -8.82 12.92
N ARG A 109 -15.42 -9.01 14.20
CA ARG A 109 -16.65 -9.69 14.61
C ARG A 109 -17.90 -9.01 14.04
N LEU A 110 -17.95 -7.68 14.04
CA LEU A 110 -19.06 -6.92 13.46
C LEU A 110 -19.14 -7.08 11.93
N LEU A 111 -18.01 -7.23 11.25
CA LEU A 111 -17.93 -7.45 9.80
C LEU A 111 -18.24 -8.89 9.37
N GLU A 112 -18.51 -9.79 10.32
CA GLU A 112 -19.01 -11.14 10.07
C GLU A 112 -20.53 -11.22 10.00
N ASP A 113 -21.24 -10.10 10.19
CA ASP A 113 -22.69 -10.03 10.03
C ASP A 113 -23.11 -10.47 8.61
N PRO A 114 -23.96 -11.50 8.45
CA PRO A 114 -24.44 -11.95 7.15
C PRO A 114 -25.12 -10.85 6.32
N ALA A 115 -25.70 -9.83 6.97
CA ALA A 115 -26.30 -8.70 6.27
C ALA A 115 -25.27 -7.86 5.49
N LEU A 116 -23.98 -7.98 5.84
CA LEU A 116 -22.87 -7.26 5.20
C LEU A 116 -22.14 -8.09 4.15
N GLU A 117 -22.54 -9.34 3.90
CA GLU A 117 -21.83 -10.24 2.99
C GLU A 117 -21.69 -9.63 1.58
N ALA A 118 -22.77 -9.04 1.06
CA ALA A 118 -22.77 -8.39 -0.25
C ALA A 118 -22.29 -6.92 -0.25
N ASP A 119 -21.94 -6.34 0.91
CA ASP A 119 -21.45 -4.96 1.01
C ASP A 119 -19.97 -4.92 0.63
N SER A 120 -19.66 -4.34 -0.54
CA SER A 120 -18.28 -4.25 -1.03
C SER A 120 -17.37 -3.47 -0.09
N GLY A 121 -17.87 -2.42 0.54
CA GLY A 121 -17.08 -1.59 1.45
C GLY A 121 -16.74 -2.36 2.74
N ALA A 122 -17.72 -3.09 3.28
CA ALA A 122 -17.53 -3.96 4.43
C ALA A 122 -16.53 -5.09 4.12
N ALA A 123 -16.65 -5.72 2.95
CA ALA A 123 -15.74 -6.76 2.50
C ALA A 123 -14.30 -6.25 2.36
N HIS A 124 -14.11 -5.05 1.78
CA HIS A 124 -12.79 -4.43 1.67
C HIS A 124 -12.20 -4.07 3.05
N LEU A 125 -13.01 -3.51 3.95
CA LEU A 125 -12.57 -3.20 5.31
C LEU A 125 -12.16 -4.48 6.04
N ARG A 126 -12.97 -5.54 5.97
CA ARG A 126 -12.66 -6.84 6.58
C ARG A 126 -11.34 -7.41 6.06
N ALA A 127 -11.12 -7.37 4.75
CA ALA A 127 -9.88 -7.83 4.15
C ALA A 127 -8.66 -7.02 4.64
N GLN A 128 -8.78 -5.70 4.78
CA GLN A 128 -7.73 -4.86 5.35
C GLN A 128 -7.43 -5.21 6.82
N LEU A 129 -8.45 -5.40 7.65
CA LEU A 129 -8.24 -5.75 9.06
C LEU A 129 -7.59 -7.13 9.22
N LEU A 130 -7.94 -8.08 8.35
CA LEU A 130 -7.27 -9.38 8.30
C LEU A 130 -5.81 -9.25 7.86
N ASP A 131 -5.50 -8.38 6.89
CA ASP A 131 -4.13 -8.10 6.45
C ASP A 131 -3.29 -7.58 7.61
N GLU A 132 -3.74 -6.52 8.28
CA GLU A 132 -3.07 -5.92 9.43
C GLU A 132 -2.83 -6.94 10.56
N ARG A 133 -3.84 -7.76 10.87
CA ARG A 133 -3.72 -8.86 11.85
C ARG A 133 -2.74 -9.93 11.41
N SER A 134 -2.61 -10.16 10.10
CA SER A 134 -1.78 -11.21 9.52
C SER A 134 -0.34 -10.77 9.19
N ARG A 135 0.03 -9.50 9.45
CA ARG A 135 1.34 -8.92 9.08
C ARG A 135 2.52 -9.79 9.49
N TYR A 136 2.48 -10.34 10.72
CA TYR A 136 3.50 -11.23 11.28
C TYR A 136 2.98 -12.67 11.48
N ALA A 137 1.84 -13.01 10.89
CA ALA A 137 1.25 -14.33 11.04
C ALA A 137 1.91 -15.36 10.12
N HIS A 138 1.61 -16.63 10.38
CA HIS A 138 2.02 -17.75 9.54
C HIS A 138 1.52 -17.56 8.09
N PRO A 139 2.26 -18.02 7.05
CA PRO A 139 1.87 -17.89 5.64
C PRO A 139 0.42 -18.28 5.31
N SER A 140 -0.13 -19.28 5.99
CA SER A 140 -1.54 -19.69 5.83
C SER A 140 -2.55 -18.56 6.11
N LYS A 141 -2.26 -17.67 7.06
CA LYS A 141 -3.11 -16.51 7.35
C LYS A 141 -3.03 -15.44 6.27
N LYS A 142 -1.86 -15.24 5.67
CA LYS A 142 -1.71 -14.36 4.50
C LYS A 142 -2.52 -14.87 3.28
N ILE A 143 -2.64 -16.19 3.11
CA ILE A 143 -3.53 -16.77 2.08
C ILE A 143 -5.02 -16.52 2.38
N GLU A 144 -5.44 -16.59 3.65
CA GLU A 144 -6.80 -16.20 4.05
C GLU A 144 -7.07 -14.73 3.72
N THR A 145 -6.11 -13.83 3.99
CA THR A 145 -6.18 -12.41 3.63
C THR A 145 -6.32 -12.20 2.11
N ILE A 146 -5.53 -12.90 1.29
CA ILE A 146 -5.67 -12.85 -0.18
C ILE A 146 -7.08 -13.28 -0.61
N ARG A 147 -7.66 -14.32 -0.01
CA ARG A 147 -9.03 -14.76 -0.30
C ARG A 147 -10.05 -13.67 0.05
N ALA A 148 -9.89 -13.02 1.20
CA ALA A 148 -10.76 -11.91 1.60
C ALA A 148 -10.68 -10.73 0.62
N TYR A 149 -9.47 -10.35 0.17
CA TYR A 149 -9.33 -9.30 -0.85
C TYR A 149 -9.92 -9.70 -2.20
N ARG A 150 -9.71 -10.94 -2.65
CA ARG A 150 -10.31 -11.43 -3.90
C ARG A 150 -11.84 -11.42 -3.84
N TYR A 151 -12.41 -11.77 -2.69
CA TYR A 151 -13.84 -11.66 -2.46
C TYR A 151 -14.30 -10.20 -2.55
N ALA A 152 -13.65 -9.28 -1.85
CA ALA A 152 -13.98 -7.86 -1.92
C ALA A 152 -13.88 -7.30 -3.36
N LEU A 153 -12.83 -7.68 -4.09
CA LEU A 153 -12.65 -7.33 -5.50
C LEU A 153 -13.77 -7.89 -6.39
N SER A 154 -14.32 -9.07 -6.08
CA SER A 154 -15.43 -9.64 -6.84
C SER A 154 -16.73 -8.85 -6.71
N LEU A 155 -16.90 -8.11 -5.60
CA LEU A 155 -18.08 -7.29 -5.34
C LEU A 155 -17.97 -5.90 -5.99
N ALA A 156 -16.76 -5.33 -6.09
CA ALA A 156 -16.54 -4.02 -6.71
C ALA A 156 -15.15 -3.92 -7.35
N GLN A 157 -15.06 -4.13 -8.66
CA GLN A 157 -13.78 -4.16 -9.39
C GLN A 157 -13.20 -2.77 -9.70
N ASP A 158 -14.05 -1.76 -9.85
CA ASP A 158 -13.64 -0.42 -10.34
C ASP A 158 -13.66 0.65 -9.24
N SER A 159 -13.73 0.24 -7.97
CA SER A 159 -13.70 1.17 -6.85
C SER A 159 -12.27 1.65 -6.53
N PRO A 160 -12.09 2.84 -5.92
CA PRO A 160 -10.79 3.25 -5.39
C PRO A 160 -10.20 2.23 -4.39
N MET A 161 -11.06 1.51 -3.65
CA MET A 161 -10.66 0.44 -2.73
C MET A 161 -10.14 -0.79 -3.49
N ALA A 162 -10.66 -1.07 -4.68
CA ALA A 162 -10.22 -2.16 -5.54
C ALA A 162 -8.77 -1.99 -5.98
N ARG A 163 -8.34 -0.76 -6.31
CA ARG A 163 -6.93 -0.47 -6.65
C ARG A 163 -5.99 -0.83 -5.49
N ARG A 164 -6.30 -0.33 -4.29
CA ARG A 164 -5.53 -0.64 -3.07
C ARG A 164 -5.54 -2.14 -2.77
N ALA A 165 -6.69 -2.81 -2.91
CA ALA A 165 -6.80 -4.25 -2.70
C ALA A 165 -5.94 -5.06 -3.68
N ARG A 166 -5.91 -4.72 -4.97
CA ARG A 166 -5.03 -5.37 -5.97
C ARG A 166 -3.55 -5.19 -5.61
N LEU A 167 -3.17 -3.97 -5.22
CA LEU A 167 -1.80 -3.67 -4.79
C LEU A 167 -1.40 -4.52 -3.58
N ARG A 168 -2.24 -4.56 -2.54
CA ARG A 168 -2.00 -5.37 -1.33
C ARG A 168 -1.93 -6.85 -1.65
N VAL A 169 -2.81 -7.39 -2.51
CA VAL A 169 -2.72 -8.79 -2.94
C VAL A 169 -1.38 -9.08 -3.59
N GLY A 170 -0.90 -8.21 -4.48
CA GLY A 170 0.43 -8.33 -5.10
C GLY A 170 1.57 -8.32 -4.07
N GLN A 171 1.51 -7.42 -3.09
CA GLN A 171 2.51 -7.32 -2.02
C GLN A 171 2.48 -8.53 -1.08
N ILE A 172 1.31 -9.07 -0.75
CA ILE A 172 1.20 -10.30 0.04
C ILE A 172 1.77 -11.49 -0.75
N PHE A 173 1.57 -11.54 -2.08
CA PHE A 173 2.23 -12.56 -2.90
C PHE A 173 3.75 -12.42 -2.92
N LEU A 174 4.30 -11.20 -2.96
CA LEU A 174 5.73 -10.96 -2.79
C LEU A 174 6.25 -11.50 -1.46
N ASP A 175 5.56 -11.20 -0.36
CA ASP A 175 5.91 -11.71 0.98
C ASP A 175 5.94 -13.24 1.04
N LEU A 176 5.04 -13.88 0.30
CA LEU A 176 4.92 -15.33 0.19
C LEU A 176 5.85 -15.93 -0.86
N ARG A 177 6.63 -15.11 -1.57
CA ARG A 177 7.52 -15.50 -2.68
C ARG A 177 6.80 -16.15 -3.87
N PHE A 178 5.54 -15.77 -4.10
CA PHE A 178 4.76 -16.17 -5.27
C PHE A 178 4.88 -15.07 -6.34
N PHE A 179 6.06 -14.95 -6.92
CA PHE A 179 6.42 -13.82 -7.79
C PHE A 179 5.57 -13.73 -9.07
N PRO A 180 5.26 -14.83 -9.80
CA PRO A 180 4.38 -14.75 -10.96
C PRO A 180 2.97 -14.25 -10.62
N GLU A 181 2.41 -14.67 -9.50
CA GLU A 181 1.10 -14.22 -9.02
C GLU A 181 1.13 -12.77 -8.56
N ALA A 182 2.24 -12.33 -7.96
CA ALA A 182 2.46 -10.92 -7.61
C ALA A 182 2.46 -10.05 -8.86
N GLU A 183 3.26 -10.40 -9.87
CA GLU A 183 3.30 -9.69 -11.15
C GLU A 183 1.92 -9.61 -11.80
N ALA A 184 1.22 -10.74 -11.92
CA ALA A 184 -0.12 -10.78 -12.53
C ALA A 184 -1.12 -9.86 -11.80
N SER A 185 -1.03 -9.79 -10.46
CA SER A 185 -1.89 -8.94 -9.64
C SER A 185 -1.55 -7.44 -9.79
N LEU A 186 -0.27 -7.12 -10.02
CA LEU A 186 0.25 -5.76 -10.09
C LEU A 186 0.23 -5.18 -11.52
N HIS A 187 0.27 -6.03 -12.54
CA HIS A 187 0.38 -5.60 -13.95
C HIS A 187 -0.74 -4.64 -14.36
N GLY A 188 -1.98 -4.92 -13.94
CA GLY A 188 -3.13 -4.05 -14.23
C GLY A 188 -3.07 -2.68 -13.56
N LEU A 189 -2.17 -2.47 -12.59
CA LEU A 189 -1.96 -1.18 -11.92
C LEU A 189 -0.87 -0.34 -12.59
N LEU A 190 -0.12 -0.89 -13.55
CA LEU A 190 0.92 -0.14 -14.27
C LEU A 190 0.37 0.91 -15.24
N HIS A 191 -0.95 0.91 -15.47
CA HIS A 191 -1.62 1.99 -16.21
C HIS A 191 -1.72 3.29 -15.39
N ASP A 192 -1.62 3.21 -14.06
CA ASP A 192 -1.63 4.40 -13.22
C ASP A 192 -0.34 5.21 -13.45
N PRO A 193 -0.43 6.55 -13.54
CA PRO A 193 0.75 7.37 -13.78
C PRO A 193 1.82 7.14 -12.70
N PRO A 194 3.10 6.92 -13.05
CA PRO A 194 4.20 6.65 -12.11
C PRO A 194 4.62 7.90 -11.29
N THR A 195 3.76 8.91 -11.24
CA THR A 195 3.92 10.16 -10.48
C THR A 195 2.91 10.27 -9.33
N THR A 196 1.83 9.49 -9.35
CA THR A 196 0.90 9.39 -8.21
C THR A 196 1.47 8.40 -7.20
N SER A 197 1.09 8.53 -5.93
CA SER A 197 1.61 7.62 -4.92
C SER A 197 1.14 6.18 -5.13
N ALA A 198 -0.10 6.00 -5.60
CA ALA A 198 -0.60 4.69 -6.05
C ALA A 198 0.23 4.10 -7.19
N GLY A 199 0.51 4.92 -8.22
CA GLY A 199 1.27 4.50 -9.40
C GLY A 199 2.73 4.17 -9.05
N ILE A 200 3.39 5.01 -8.24
CA ILE A 200 4.72 4.73 -7.70
C ILE A 200 4.73 3.40 -6.95
N ALA A 201 3.73 3.18 -6.08
CA ALA A 201 3.66 1.98 -5.28
C ALA A 201 3.54 0.71 -6.12
N ALA A 202 2.67 0.76 -7.14
CA ALA A 202 2.46 -0.31 -8.09
C ALA A 202 3.72 -0.60 -8.92
N HIS A 203 4.37 0.43 -9.47
CA HIS A 203 5.58 0.29 -10.27
C HIS A 203 6.74 -0.30 -9.46
N ILE A 204 6.94 0.17 -8.22
CA ILE A 204 7.98 -0.36 -7.33
C ILE A 204 7.70 -1.83 -6.98
N SER A 205 6.47 -2.15 -6.59
CA SER A 205 6.10 -3.53 -6.22
C SER A 205 6.21 -4.48 -7.42
N TYR A 206 5.82 -4.02 -8.61
CA TYR A 206 5.94 -4.81 -9.84
C TYR A 206 7.40 -5.03 -10.22
N ALA A 207 8.24 -3.99 -10.14
CA ALA A 207 9.66 -4.10 -10.44
C ALA A 207 10.39 -5.04 -9.46
N GLU A 208 10.01 -5.05 -8.18
CA GLU A 208 10.50 -6.04 -7.21
C GLU A 208 10.08 -7.45 -7.62
N ALA A 209 8.81 -7.66 -7.97
CA ALA A 209 8.30 -8.96 -8.40
C ALA A 209 9.02 -9.48 -9.64
N ALA A 210 9.15 -8.62 -10.67
CA ALA A 210 9.87 -8.92 -11.90
C ALA A 210 11.34 -9.27 -11.63
N TYR A 211 12.03 -8.49 -10.79
CA TYR A 211 13.42 -8.79 -10.42
C TYR A 211 13.55 -10.15 -9.72
N LEU A 212 12.69 -10.43 -8.74
CA LEU A 212 12.72 -11.69 -7.99
C LEU A 212 12.29 -12.91 -8.82
N ASN A 213 11.61 -12.67 -9.95
CA ASN A 213 11.23 -13.68 -10.93
C ASN A 213 12.22 -13.77 -12.12
N ASP A 214 13.45 -13.27 -11.94
CA ASP A 214 14.52 -13.25 -12.95
C ASP A 214 14.15 -12.51 -14.26
N GLN A 215 13.17 -11.62 -14.23
CA GLN A 215 12.79 -10.74 -15.34
C GLN A 215 13.49 -9.38 -15.25
N THR A 216 14.82 -9.40 -15.24
CA THR A 216 15.66 -8.23 -14.95
C THR A 216 15.42 -7.06 -15.91
N ASP A 217 15.22 -7.30 -17.21
CA ASP A 217 14.91 -6.23 -18.17
C ASP A 217 13.55 -5.56 -17.87
N ALA A 218 12.52 -6.34 -17.49
CA ALA A 218 11.20 -5.79 -17.12
C ALA A 218 11.25 -4.95 -15.83
N ALA A 219 12.07 -5.36 -14.86
CA ALA A 219 12.33 -4.59 -13.65
C ALA A 219 12.98 -3.24 -13.99
N ILE A 220 14.02 -3.23 -14.83
CA ILE A 220 14.67 -1.99 -15.31
C ILE A 220 13.65 -1.11 -16.03
N GLU A 221 12.92 -1.64 -17.02
CA GLU A 221 11.92 -0.92 -17.79
C GLU A 221 10.84 -0.28 -16.92
N THR A 222 10.50 -0.91 -15.81
CA THR A 222 9.52 -0.38 -14.86
C THR A 222 10.13 0.73 -13.99
N ILE A 223 11.35 0.54 -13.48
CA ILE A 223 12.02 1.53 -12.64
C ILE A 223 12.30 2.81 -13.44
N VAL A 224 12.71 2.73 -14.71
CA VAL A 224 13.01 3.93 -15.52
C VAL A 224 11.80 4.82 -15.80
N LYS A 225 10.58 4.30 -15.62
CA LYS A 225 9.33 5.08 -15.73
C LYS A 225 9.07 5.95 -14.49
N LEU A 226 9.68 5.62 -13.35
CA LEU A 226 9.58 6.43 -12.14
C LEU A 226 10.37 7.73 -12.31
N ASP A 227 9.79 8.84 -11.89
CA ASP A 227 10.50 10.12 -11.77
C ASP A 227 11.29 10.16 -10.45
N PRO A 228 12.64 10.16 -10.47
CA PRO A 228 13.44 10.19 -9.25
C PRO A 228 13.20 11.43 -8.37
N ALA A 229 12.68 12.53 -8.93
CA ALA A 229 12.35 13.73 -8.18
C ALA A 229 11.03 13.61 -7.41
N ALA A 230 10.12 12.75 -7.87
CA ALA A 230 8.83 12.48 -7.22
C ALA A 230 8.92 11.40 -6.13
N LEU A 231 10.03 10.63 -6.08
CA LEU A 231 10.21 9.56 -5.12
C LEU A 231 10.58 10.08 -3.73
N ALA A 232 9.94 9.53 -2.70
CA ALA A 232 10.41 9.65 -1.33
C ALA A 232 11.86 9.11 -1.18
N PRO A 233 12.66 9.61 -0.22
CA PRO A 233 14.07 9.21 -0.08
C PRO A 233 14.30 7.69 -0.03
N ASP A 234 13.42 6.94 0.64
CA ASP A 234 13.52 5.48 0.77
C ASP A 234 13.18 4.76 -0.52
N ALA A 235 12.13 5.19 -1.23
CA ALA A 235 11.76 4.66 -2.53
C ALA A 235 12.86 4.94 -3.58
N LYS A 236 13.45 6.14 -3.53
CA LYS A 236 14.56 6.54 -4.39
C LYS A 236 15.80 5.66 -4.17
N ARG A 237 16.17 5.42 -2.90
CA ARG A 237 17.25 4.49 -2.52
C ARG A 237 17.04 3.10 -3.07
N TRP A 238 15.85 2.53 -2.82
CA TRP A 238 15.52 1.21 -3.31
C TRP A 238 15.60 1.13 -4.84
N ALA A 239 15.06 2.13 -5.54
CA ALA A 239 15.05 2.12 -7.00
C ALA A 239 16.46 2.21 -7.59
N VAL A 240 17.34 3.03 -7.00
CA VAL A 240 18.77 3.09 -7.36
C VAL A 240 19.45 1.74 -7.13
N GLN A 241 19.29 1.16 -5.93
CA GLN A 241 19.92 -0.12 -5.59
C GLN A 241 19.44 -1.22 -6.54
N ARG A 242 18.12 -1.33 -6.73
CA ARG A 242 17.53 -2.35 -7.57
C ARG A 242 17.96 -2.21 -9.03
N MET A 243 18.04 -0.99 -9.55
CA MET A 243 18.58 -0.71 -10.87
C MET A 243 20.04 -1.19 -10.98
N ALA A 244 20.87 -0.91 -9.98
CA ALA A 244 22.27 -1.34 -9.95
C ALA A 244 22.38 -2.87 -9.92
N ASP A 245 21.57 -3.55 -9.09
CA ASP A 245 21.54 -5.01 -9.01
C ASP A 245 21.12 -5.63 -10.36
N CYS A 246 20.10 -5.07 -11.01
CA CYS A 246 19.65 -5.49 -12.33
C CYS A 246 20.74 -5.35 -13.38
N LEU A 247 21.41 -4.20 -13.42
CA LEU A 247 22.50 -3.93 -14.35
C LEU A 247 23.69 -4.86 -14.12
N PHE A 248 24.03 -5.12 -12.85
CA PHE A 248 25.07 -6.07 -12.48
C PHE A 248 24.75 -7.50 -12.95
N GLN A 249 23.52 -7.98 -12.73
CA GLN A 249 23.08 -9.30 -13.21
C GLN A 249 23.18 -9.43 -14.74
N LEU A 250 22.87 -8.36 -15.47
CA LEU A 250 22.98 -8.33 -16.93
C LEU A 250 24.42 -8.12 -17.44
N GLY A 251 25.40 -7.92 -16.55
CA GLY A 251 26.78 -7.57 -16.92
C GLY A 251 26.91 -6.22 -17.61
N ARG A 252 25.93 -5.32 -17.43
CA ARG A 252 25.89 -3.98 -18.02
C ARG A 252 26.43 -2.97 -17.01
N PHE A 253 27.71 -2.60 -17.11
CA PHE A 253 28.30 -1.60 -16.22
C PHE A 253 28.14 -0.20 -16.81
N PRO A 254 27.54 0.75 -16.07
CA PRO A 254 27.45 2.12 -16.55
C PRO A 254 28.85 2.75 -16.64
N GLY A 255 29.36 2.90 -17.87
CA GLY A 255 30.66 3.52 -18.17
C GLY A 255 31.74 2.61 -18.75
N ALA A 256 31.43 1.33 -19.02
CA ALA A 256 32.22 0.46 -19.91
C ALA A 256 31.65 0.48 -21.33
#